data_AF-A0A9E1HX62-F1
#
_entry.id   AF-A0A9E1HX62-F1
#
_cell.length_a   1.000
_cell.length_b   1.000
_cell.length_c   1.000
_cell.angle_alpha   90.00
_cell.angle_beta   90.00
_cell.angle_gamma   90.00
#
_symmetry.space_group_name_H-M   'P 1'
#
loop_
_entity.id
_entity.type
_entity.pdbx_description
1 polymer ?
#
loop_
_entity_poly.entity_id
_entity_poly.type
_entity_poly.pdbx_seq_one_letter_code
_entity_poly.pdbx_strand_id
1 'polypeptide(L)'
;MTKETYFEELSYALRRRELLPRPVEEDGLLPVEWNGCILCRVTESGAVRYDPTWVDTSRAKAALAQVTEAAGTVMEYMTLLENAPPLKADGLADGYRVLA
;
A
#
# COMPACT_ATOMS: atom_id res chain seq x y z
N MET A 1 -3.96 -10.80 -8.21
CA MET A 1 -3.80 -9.37 -7.86
C MET A 1 -2.79 -8.75 -8.81
N THR A 2 -2.99 -7.50 -9.26
CA THR A 2 -1.98 -6.81 -10.10
C THR A 2 -1.10 -5.91 -9.25
N LYS A 3 0.15 -5.71 -9.66
CA LYS A 3 1.07 -4.74 -9.04
C LYS A 3 0.50 -3.31 -9.02
N GLU A 4 -0.30 -2.97 -10.02
CA GLU A 4 -0.93 -1.65 -10.17
C GLU A 4 -1.94 -1.40 -9.05
N THR A 5 -2.81 -2.39 -8.76
CA THR A 5 -3.78 -2.30 -7.66
C THR A 5 -3.09 -2.23 -6.30
N TYR A 6 -2.00 -2.98 -6.10
CA TYR A 6 -1.21 -2.92 -4.86
C TYR A 6 -0.62 -1.53 -4.60
N PHE A 7 0.05 -0.95 -5.61
CA PHE A 7 0.66 0.37 -5.44
C PHE A 7 -0.36 1.51 -5.34
N GLU A 8 -1.53 1.38 -5.96
CA GLU A 8 -2.62 2.34 -5.79
C GLU A 8 -3.13 2.35 -4.35
N GLU A 9 -3.44 1.18 -3.80
CA GLU A 9 -3.89 1.02 -2.41
C GLU A 9 -2.83 1.46 -1.40
N LEU A 10 -1.57 1.06 -1.63
CA LEU A 10 -0.45 1.50 -0.81
C LEU A 10 -0.30 3.03 -0.87
N SER A 11 -0.45 3.63 -2.05
CA SER A 11 -0.38 5.09 -2.21
C SER A 11 -1.47 5.79 -1.40
N TYR A 12 -2.69 5.25 -1.37
CA TYR A 12 -3.76 5.78 -0.53
C TYR A 12 -3.43 5.68 0.96
N ALA A 13 -2.97 4.50 1.41
CA ALA A 13 -2.59 4.27 2.81
C ALA A 13 -1.46 5.20 3.28
N LEU A 14 -0.45 5.43 2.43
CA LEU A 14 0.67 6.34 2.71
C LEU A 14 0.23 7.79 2.83
N ARG A 15 -0.63 8.29 1.93
CA ARG A 15 -1.13 9.67 1.99
C ARG A 15 -1.90 9.96 3.28
N ARG A 16 -2.65 8.99 3.79
CA ARG A 16 -3.33 9.09 5.10
C ARG A 16 -2.38 9.22 6.29
N ARG A 17 -1.11 8.84 6.11
CA ARG A 17 -0.02 8.92 7.09
C ARG A 17 0.92 10.11 6.82
N GLU A 18 0.50 11.06 5.96
CA GLU A 18 1.31 12.22 5.53
C GLU A 18 2.64 11.84 4.84
N LEU A 19 2.70 10.63 4.29
CA LEU A 19 3.80 10.16 3.45
C LEU A 19 3.40 10.32 1.98
N LEU A 20 4.32 10.80 1.16
CA LEU A 20 4.02 11.22 -0.20
C LEU A 20 4.52 10.19 -1.22
N PRO A 21 3.68 9.25 -1.67
CA PRO A 21 4.04 8.37 -2.79
C PRO A 21 4.22 9.19 -4.06
N ARG A 22 5.29 8.90 -4.79
CA ARG A 22 5.62 9.49 -6.10
C ARG A 22 5.30 8.48 -7.21
N PRO A 23 5.26 8.89 -8.49
CA PRO A 23 5.06 7.94 -9.59
C PRO A 23 6.06 6.79 -9.54
N VAL A 24 5.60 5.59 -9.87
CA VAL A 24 6.43 4.38 -9.93
C VAL A 24 7.59 4.62 -10.91
N GLU A 25 8.80 4.28 -10.48
CA GLU A 25 10.03 4.43 -11.29
C GLU A 25 10.10 3.36 -12.39
N GLU A 26 10.98 3.57 -13.38
CA GLU A 26 11.15 2.62 -14.50
C GLU A 26 11.58 1.22 -14.04
N ASP A 27 12.23 1.12 -12.88
CA ASP A 27 12.64 -0.14 -12.26
C ASP A 27 11.49 -0.85 -11.50
N GLY A 28 10.28 -0.29 -11.55
CA GLY A 28 9.07 -0.87 -10.94
C GLY A 28 8.95 -0.63 -9.45
N LEU A 29 9.73 0.29 -8.88
CA LEU A 29 9.65 0.63 -7.46
C LEU A 29 8.75 1.85 -7.21
N LEU A 30 8.02 1.84 -6.09
CA LEU A 30 7.25 2.98 -5.63
C LEU A 30 8.10 3.86 -4.70
N PRO A 31 8.64 5.00 -5.17
CA PRO A 31 9.28 5.99 -4.32
C PRO A 31 8.30 6.63 -3.31
N VAL A 32 8.74 6.76 -2.06
CA VAL A 32 8.02 7.46 -1.00
C VAL A 32 8.84 8.65 -0.53
N GLU A 33 8.28 9.83 -0.68
CA GLU A 33 8.86 11.10 -0.25
C GLU A 33 8.40 11.45 1.17
N TRP A 34 9.33 12.01 1.95
CA TRP A 34 9.07 12.56 3.26
C TRP A 34 9.99 13.76 3.51
N ASN A 35 9.45 14.87 3.99
CA ASN A 35 10.17 16.14 4.17
C ASN A 35 10.95 16.62 2.92
N GLY A 36 10.40 16.43 1.72
CA GLY A 36 11.01 16.93 0.49
C GLY A 36 12.14 16.05 -0.08
N CYS A 37 12.38 14.86 0.50
CA CYS A 37 13.37 13.91 0.00
C CYS A 37 12.77 12.51 -0.13
N ILE A 38 13.32 11.69 -1.03
CA ILE A 38 12.93 10.27 -1.12
C ILE A 38 13.48 9.54 0.11
N LEU A 39 12.57 9.10 0.97
CA LEU A 39 12.87 8.35 2.18
C LEU A 39 13.20 6.89 1.87
N CYS A 40 12.40 6.27 1.00
CA CYS A 40 12.53 4.86 0.64
C CYS A 40 11.82 4.54 -0.68
N ARG A 41 11.99 3.31 -1.14
CA ARG A 41 11.34 2.70 -2.30
C ARG A 41 10.70 1.38 -1.90
N VAL A 42 9.43 1.18 -2.28
CA VAL A 42 8.70 -0.05 -1.99
C VAL A 42 8.65 -0.93 -3.24
N THR A 43 8.92 -2.22 -3.09
CA THR A 43 8.82 -3.22 -4.17
C THR A 43 7.38 -3.70 -4.34
N GLU A 44 7.10 -4.38 -5.45
CA GLU A 44 5.80 -5.06 -5.66
C GLU A 44 5.51 -6.17 -4.62
N SER A 45 6.54 -6.68 -3.95
CA SER A 45 6.41 -7.64 -2.83
C SER A 45 6.24 -6.97 -1.47
N GLY A 46 6.17 -5.64 -1.42
CA GLY A 46 6.05 -4.88 -0.17
C GLY A 46 7.34 -4.70 0.62
N ALA A 47 8.49 -5.10 0.07
CA ALA A 47 9.78 -4.85 0.70
C ALA A 47 10.16 -3.37 0.57
N VAL A 48 10.68 -2.80 1.66
CA VAL A 48 11.09 -1.39 1.72
C VAL A 48 12.61 -1.27 1.63
N ARG A 49 13.10 -0.61 0.57
CA ARG A 49 14.51 -0.31 0.32
C ARG A 49 14.80 1.14 0.64
N TYR A 50 15.88 1.42 1.36
CA TYR A 50 16.28 2.78 1.74
C TYR A 50 17.79 2.85 1.90
N ASP A 51 18.33 4.06 1.84
CA ASP A 51 19.73 4.33 2.18
C ASP A 51 19.82 4.63 3.69
N PRO A 52 20.57 3.83 4.48
CA PRO A 52 20.69 4.06 5.91
C PRO A 52 21.26 5.43 6.28
N THR A 53 22.06 6.05 5.40
CA THR A 53 22.64 7.39 5.63
C THR A 53 21.58 8.50 5.59
N TRP A 54 20.42 8.27 4.97
CA TRP A 54 19.30 9.21 4.91
C TRP A 54 18.27 8.97 6.04
N VAL A 55 18.41 7.87 6.80
CA VAL A 55 17.50 7.45 7.87
C VAL A 55 18.26 7.41 9.21
N ASP A 56 18.99 8.45 9.51
CA ASP A 56 19.81 8.58 10.72
C ASP A 56 19.03 9.18 11.90
N THR A 57 18.10 10.09 11.64
CA THR A 57 17.25 10.74 12.65
C THR A 57 16.12 9.84 13.15
N SER A 58 15.71 10.02 14.41
CA SER A 58 14.56 9.31 14.99
C SER A 58 13.27 9.52 14.21
N ARG A 59 13.09 10.72 13.65
CA ARG A 59 11.88 11.08 12.88
C ARG A 59 11.87 10.37 11.51
N ALA A 60 13.01 10.28 10.83
CA ALA A 60 13.14 9.51 9.59
C ALA A 60 12.91 8.00 9.84
N LYS A 61 13.47 7.45 10.93
CA LYS A 61 13.24 6.06 11.34
C LYS A 61 11.76 5.76 11.61
N ALA A 62 11.07 6.68 12.28
CA ALA A 62 9.63 6.56 12.52
C ALA A 62 8.80 6.64 11.23
N ALA A 63 9.16 7.54 10.30
CA ALA A 63 8.52 7.62 8.99
C ALA A 63 8.73 6.33 8.18
N LEU A 64 9.95 5.77 8.19
CA LEU A 64 10.26 4.52 7.51
C LEU A 64 9.48 3.34 8.11
N ALA A 65 9.35 3.29 9.45
CA ALA A 65 8.54 2.27 10.12
C ALA A 65 7.06 2.35 9.69
N GLN A 66 6.53 3.56 9.54
CA GLN A 66 5.16 3.75 9.02
C GLN A 66 5.01 3.30 7.57
N VAL A 67 6.02 3.47 6.72
CA VAL A 67 6.00 2.92 5.35
C VAL A 67 5.97 1.39 5.39
N THR A 68 6.87 0.78 6.17
CA THR A 68 6.97 -0.68 6.30
C THR A 68 5.68 -1.31 6.82
N GLU A 69 5.08 -0.71 7.84
CA GLU A 69 3.79 -1.16 8.38
C GLU A 69 2.68 -1.04 7.33
N ALA A 70 2.58 0.10 6.63
CA ALA A 70 1.57 0.28 5.59
C ALA A 70 1.73 -0.74 4.45
N ALA A 71 2.97 -0.93 3.97
CA ALA A 71 3.27 -1.90 2.91
C ALA A 71 2.91 -3.33 3.33
N GLY A 72 3.21 -3.71 4.57
CA GLY A 72 2.86 -5.01 5.14
C GLY A 72 1.35 -5.20 5.29
N THR A 73 0.64 -4.24 5.89
CA THR A 73 -0.82 -4.30 6.05
C THR A 73 -1.52 -4.39 4.70
N VAL A 74 -1.11 -3.58 3.72
CA VAL A 74 -1.71 -3.60 2.38
C VAL A 74 -1.48 -4.95 1.71
N MET A 75 -0.26 -5.47 1.76
CA MET A 75 0.06 -6.77 1.19
C MET A 75 -0.76 -7.89 1.84
N GLU A 76 -0.85 -7.89 3.17
CA GLU A 76 -1.57 -8.91 3.93
C GLU A 76 -3.07 -8.90 3.58
N TYR A 77 -3.74 -7.76 3.67
CA TYR A 77 -5.18 -7.74 3.42
C TYR A 77 -5.50 -8.04 1.96
N MET A 78 -4.70 -7.56 0.99
CA MET A 78 -4.98 -7.85 -0.41
C MET A 78 -4.75 -9.33 -0.73
N THR A 79 -3.76 -9.96 -0.10
CA THR A 79 -3.56 -11.40 -0.19
C THR A 79 -4.76 -12.17 0.38
N LEU A 80 -5.33 -11.71 1.50
CA LEU A 80 -6.55 -12.30 2.05
C LEU A 80 -7.76 -12.12 1.12
N LEU A 81 -7.92 -10.94 0.50
CA LEU A 81 -8.98 -10.68 -0.46
C LEU A 81 -8.85 -11.54 -1.73
N GLU A 82 -7.63 -11.74 -2.21
CA GLU A 82 -7.37 -12.59 -3.39
C GLU A 82 -7.69 -14.07 -3.11
N ASN A 83 -7.41 -14.55 -1.90
CA ASN A 83 -7.68 -15.92 -1.49
C ASN A 83 -9.09 -16.13 -0.90
N ALA A 84 -9.89 -15.07 -0.79
CA ALA A 84 -11.22 -15.17 -0.21
C ALA A 84 -12.14 -16.03 -1.09
N PRO A 85 -12.93 -16.95 -0.51
CA PRO A 85 -13.94 -17.65 -1.28
C PRO A 85 -14.99 -16.66 -1.81
N PRO A 86 -15.59 -16.92 -2.98
CA PRO A 86 -16.68 -16.10 -3.48
C PRO A 86 -17.77 -15.97 -2.42
N LEU A 87 -18.21 -14.74 -2.16
CA LEU A 87 -19.34 -14.48 -1.28
C LEU A 87 -20.58 -15.13 -1.92
N LYS A 88 -21.06 -16.24 -1.33
CA LYS A 88 -22.35 -16.82 -1.69
C LYS A 88 -23.44 -16.03 -0.99
N ALA A 89 -24.25 -15.31 -1.76
CA ALA A 89 -25.50 -14.73 -1.28
C ALA A 89 -26.61 -15.80 -1.28
N ASP A 90 -26.47 -16.82 -0.43
CA ASP A 90 -27.51 -17.83 -0.24
C ASP A 90 -28.68 -17.17 0.53
N GLY A 91 -29.75 -16.83 -0.20
CA GLY A 91 -30.92 -16.14 0.35
C GLY A 91 -31.53 -15.06 -0.55
N LEU A 92 -30.87 -14.70 -1.66
CA LEU A 92 -31.39 -13.72 -2.64
C LEU A 92 -32.40 -14.33 -3.64
N ALA A 93 -33.15 -15.35 -3.24
CA ALA A 93 -34.13 -16.03 -4.09
C ALA A 93 -35.39 -15.17 -4.35
N ASP A 94 -35.73 -14.29 -3.40
CA ASP A 94 -36.79 -13.32 -3.58
C ASP A 94 -36.19 -12.02 -4.12
N GLY A 95 -36.45 -11.75 -5.41
CA GLY A 95 -35.81 -10.70 -6.20
C GLY A 95 -35.59 -9.39 -5.46
N TYR A 96 -34.35 -8.90 -5.52
CA TYR A 96 -33.99 -7.58 -5.00
C TYR A 96 -34.73 -6.50 -5.80
N ARG A 97 -35.33 -5.54 -5.09
CA ARG A 97 -35.89 -4.34 -5.70
C ARG A 97 -34.81 -3.26 -5.71
N VAL A 98 -34.34 -2.88 -6.89
CA VAL A 98 -33.46 -1.72 -7.04
C VAL A 98 -34.23 -0.49 -6.53
N LEU A 99 -33.67 0.20 -5.54
CA LEU A 99 -34.19 1.49 -5.10
C LEU A 99 -33.65 2.55 -6.06
N ALA A 100 -34.58 3.17 -6.80
CA ALA A 100 -34.32 4.34 -7.63
C ALA A 100 -34.24 5.62 -6.77
#